data_AF-A0A2Z2MRW9-F1
#
_entry.id   AF-A0A2Z2MRW9-F1
#
_cell.length_a   1.000
_cell.length_b   1.000
_cell.length_c   1.000
_cell.angle_alpha   90.00
_cell.angle_beta   90.00
_cell.angle_gamma   90.00
#
_symmetry.space_group_name_H-M   'P 1'
#
loop_
_entity.id
_entity.type
_entity.pdbx_description
1 polymer ?
#
loop_
_entity_poly.entity_id
_entity_poly.type
_entity_poly.pdbx_seq_one_letter_code
_entity_poly.pdbx_strand_id
1 'polypeptide(L)'
;MRHAKLIVSFLLAILITTSSGCINGPPGEGTGSPETETAFKSGEHGPPMNISPPEAVKATFPGGTFEPKPTDWFAYPPEYAILDLVSRLSKRYNVTEGRVSIPQPQRSLSSFTGTANGTEFGLFVYPNSTAAREAMNHVVELLQGDGFQRGDDIFWEKGNETYTVFYTYERYFYVLFVARTAGGSAEERREKLSESLESTTAYGPGPGKVLGPFLPAKVIAEKWSEERGLKFSGYLDALEGKVKGTNVSAVFLVYRPREGREVYLQLKEAFLRNGWVEGEYINTNTRDPAGHLVASDYFEANGTGAYIELARITGVERVALLLGKSREVKAIVNDLWSEGDPTEGLSFERGAEVPGGVFRPVSERGVRPETVISRVLDGLRKEFNITADFVEIPDVPAAAWYSGRTDDVEFMFLVYPNATAYLKALDELTEKLLAEGWERTDDGREPYARTFARDSDTLTAFVQYRYNHYLAIVIKKPRYSTSDFFWHVVGTGGASPGELLSFGKLRNDVRPWNWTEKVGLRFEGYIYKLEGNASGDTKAMVLFYPARLGMEVYFQLKKAFLETGWAERDYVGLPSHDERRHLVTNDLFEKNGKAVYIEISTYGDMDVLILLYGDKPGVKTSARAMWR
;
A
#
# COMPACT_ATOMS: atom_id res chain seq x y z
N MET A 1 35.99 40.96 -3.82
CA MET A 1 37.00 40.07 -4.43
C MET A 1 36.54 38.63 -4.30
N ARG A 2 36.45 37.92 -5.44
CA ARG A 2 36.48 36.46 -5.69
C ARG A 2 36.24 35.50 -4.51
N HIS A 3 35.10 34.78 -4.53
CA HIS A 3 34.97 33.31 -4.61
C HIS A 3 33.56 32.83 -4.21
N ALA A 4 32.68 32.67 -5.19
CA ALA A 4 31.47 31.82 -5.10
C ALA A 4 30.91 31.58 -6.52
N LYS A 5 31.72 30.92 -7.36
CA LYS A 5 31.30 30.35 -8.65
C LYS A 5 31.90 28.95 -8.69
N LEU A 6 31.27 27.97 -8.02
CA LEU A 6 31.62 26.54 -8.18
C LEU A 6 30.72 25.54 -7.42
N ILE A 7 29.39 25.68 -7.43
CA ILE A 7 28.48 24.55 -7.13
C ILE A 7 27.22 24.66 -7.99
N VAL A 8 27.38 24.68 -9.32
CA VAL A 8 26.26 24.55 -10.29
C VAL A 8 26.63 23.51 -11.38
N SER A 9 27.62 22.64 -11.14
CA SER A 9 28.17 21.76 -12.19
C SER A 9 28.25 20.27 -11.81
N PHE A 10 27.38 19.77 -10.92
CA PHE A 10 27.33 18.33 -10.59
C PHE A 10 25.95 17.67 -10.80
N LEU A 11 25.13 18.25 -11.69
CA LEU A 11 23.88 17.67 -12.17
C LEU A 11 23.87 17.74 -13.71
N LEU A 12 24.65 16.89 -14.37
CA LEU A 12 24.44 16.40 -15.75
C LEU A 12 25.64 15.52 -16.15
N ALA A 13 25.47 14.19 -16.14
CA ALA A 13 26.13 13.21 -17.02
C ALA A 13 26.06 11.81 -16.42
N ILE A 14 25.01 11.04 -16.72
CA ILE A 14 25.14 9.66 -17.24
C ILE A 14 23.96 9.46 -18.20
N LEU A 15 24.21 9.80 -19.46
CA LEU A 15 23.39 9.47 -20.62
C LEU A 15 24.34 8.62 -21.47
N ILE A 16 24.25 7.29 -21.39
CA ILE A 16 25.02 6.39 -22.25
C ILE A 16 24.05 5.84 -23.29
N THR A 17 24.06 6.51 -24.43
CA THR A 17 23.66 5.97 -25.73
C THR A 17 24.72 5.02 -26.24
N THR A 18 24.33 3.83 -26.69
CA THR A 18 25.06 3.11 -27.75
C THR A 18 24.07 2.66 -28.83
N SER A 19 24.10 3.39 -29.94
CA SER A 19 23.58 2.99 -31.24
C SER A 19 24.70 2.36 -32.08
N SER A 20 24.44 1.22 -32.72
CA SER A 20 25.08 0.69 -33.95
C SER A 20 24.37 -0.63 -34.27
N GLY A 21 23.93 -1.00 -35.47
CA GLY A 21 24.02 -0.43 -36.81
C GLY A 21 23.31 -1.40 -37.77
N CYS A 22 22.81 -0.90 -38.89
CA CYS A 22 22.07 -1.64 -39.93
C CYS A 22 22.98 -2.51 -40.80
N ILE A 23 22.51 -3.67 -41.27
CA ILE A 23 22.92 -4.31 -42.53
C ILE A 23 21.69 -4.99 -43.20
N ASN A 24 21.55 -4.79 -44.51
CA ASN A 24 20.48 -5.28 -45.40
C ASN A 24 20.70 -6.74 -45.89
N GLY A 25 19.58 -7.47 -46.06
CA GLY A 25 19.26 -8.44 -47.14
C GLY A 25 19.94 -9.82 -47.14
N PRO A 26 19.35 -10.88 -47.78
CA PRO A 26 18.41 -10.85 -48.91
C PRO A 26 17.13 -11.75 -48.77
N PRO A 27 16.21 -11.76 -49.77
CA PRO A 27 14.89 -12.41 -49.75
C PRO A 27 14.87 -13.79 -50.44
N GLY A 28 13.81 -14.58 -50.21
CA GLY A 28 13.53 -15.77 -51.01
C GLY A 28 12.29 -16.56 -50.55
N GLU A 29 11.28 -16.58 -51.42
CA GLU A 29 10.37 -17.70 -51.81
C GLU A 29 9.70 -18.52 -50.68
N GLY A 30 8.37 -18.66 -50.60
CA GLY A 30 7.44 -19.10 -51.65
C GLY A 30 6.78 -20.41 -51.19
N THR A 31 5.54 -20.68 -51.64
CA THR A 31 4.63 -21.80 -51.28
C THR A 31 3.85 -21.57 -49.97
N GLY A 32 2.53 -21.70 -49.88
CA GLY A 32 1.50 -22.26 -50.75
C GLY A 32 0.46 -22.91 -49.83
N SER A 33 -0.78 -22.39 -49.83
CA SER A 33 -1.94 -22.93 -49.10
C SER A 33 -2.25 -24.39 -49.51
N PRO A 34 -3.02 -25.16 -48.71
CA PRO A 34 -4.49 -25.02 -48.76
C PRO A 34 -5.14 -25.11 -47.35
N GLU A 35 -6.14 -24.30 -47.03
CA GLU A 35 -7.56 -24.60 -47.27
C GLU A 35 -7.95 -26.04 -46.96
N THR A 36 -8.64 -26.23 -45.83
CA THR A 36 -9.57 -27.35 -45.68
C THR A 36 -10.81 -26.82 -44.97
N GLU A 37 -11.78 -26.45 -45.80
CA GLU A 37 -13.19 -26.41 -45.41
C GLU A 37 -13.62 -27.83 -45.00
N THR A 38 -14.12 -27.99 -43.79
CA THR A 38 -15.13 -29.01 -43.52
C THR A 38 -16.22 -28.41 -42.66
N ALA A 39 -17.32 -28.11 -43.32
CA ALA A 39 -18.61 -27.84 -42.72
C ALA A 39 -19.11 -29.10 -41.98
N PHE A 40 -19.53 -28.92 -40.73
CA PHE A 40 -20.48 -29.83 -40.09
C PHE A 40 -21.65 -29.02 -39.54
N LYS A 41 -22.81 -29.19 -40.21
CA LYS A 41 -24.12 -28.78 -39.74
C LYS A 41 -24.67 -29.84 -38.78
N SER A 42 -24.93 -29.47 -37.54
CA SER A 42 -26.08 -29.94 -36.74
C SER A 42 -26.45 -28.78 -35.80
N GLY A 43 -27.66 -28.23 -35.75
CA GLY A 43 -28.95 -28.83 -36.04
C GLY A 43 -29.74 -29.09 -34.76
N GLU A 44 -29.79 -28.16 -33.80
CA GLU A 44 -30.83 -28.14 -32.76
C GLU A 44 -31.35 -26.71 -32.55
N HIS A 45 -32.64 -26.52 -32.88
CA HIS A 45 -33.40 -25.29 -32.67
C HIS A 45 -33.89 -25.21 -31.22
N GLY A 46 -33.21 -24.43 -30.38
CA GLY A 46 -33.82 -23.78 -29.22
C GLY A 46 -34.34 -22.39 -29.60
N PRO A 47 -35.44 -21.89 -29.01
CA PRO A 47 -35.93 -20.55 -29.32
C PRO A 47 -34.84 -19.52 -28.98
N PRO A 48 -34.58 -18.49 -29.81
CA PRO A 48 -33.60 -17.48 -29.49
C PRO A 48 -34.09 -16.73 -28.25
N MET A 49 -33.40 -16.92 -27.14
CA MET A 49 -33.49 -16.04 -25.98
C MET A 49 -32.99 -14.68 -26.44
N ASN A 50 -33.92 -13.84 -26.85
CA ASN A 50 -33.67 -12.45 -27.20
C ASN A 50 -33.44 -11.68 -25.90
N ILE A 51 -32.26 -11.84 -25.31
CA ILE A 51 -31.78 -10.99 -24.22
C ILE A 51 -31.21 -9.76 -24.90
N SER A 52 -32.08 -8.85 -25.32
CA SER A 52 -31.68 -7.48 -25.58
C SER A 52 -30.89 -6.98 -24.36
N PRO A 53 -29.74 -6.32 -24.53
CA PRO A 53 -29.08 -5.66 -23.41
C PRO A 53 -30.11 -4.76 -22.72
N PRO A 54 -30.17 -4.71 -21.38
CA PRO A 54 -30.97 -3.70 -20.69
C PRO A 54 -30.64 -2.34 -21.30
N GLU A 55 -31.65 -1.55 -21.65
CA GLU A 55 -31.46 -0.18 -22.14
C GLU A 55 -30.38 0.50 -21.31
N ALA A 56 -29.33 1.00 -21.98
CA ALA A 56 -28.21 1.63 -21.32
C ALA A 56 -28.74 2.85 -20.56
N VAL A 57 -28.86 2.71 -19.22
CA VAL A 57 -29.13 3.84 -18.33
C VAL A 57 -28.07 4.89 -18.66
N LYS A 58 -28.51 6.06 -19.13
CA LYS A 58 -27.61 7.14 -19.47
C LYS A 58 -26.85 7.54 -18.21
N ALA A 59 -25.55 7.27 -18.18
CA ALA A 59 -24.71 7.57 -17.04
C ALA A 59 -24.79 9.05 -16.66
N THR A 60 -24.91 9.32 -15.37
CA THR A 60 -24.96 10.68 -14.79
C THR A 60 -23.61 11.04 -14.17
N PHE A 61 -23.33 12.33 -14.00
CA PHE A 61 -22.11 12.73 -13.30
C PHE A 61 -22.29 12.47 -11.79
N PRO A 62 -21.32 11.82 -11.10
CA PRO A 62 -21.45 11.59 -9.67
C PRO A 62 -21.41 12.91 -8.90
N GLY A 63 -22.32 13.07 -7.94
CA GLY A 63 -22.34 14.19 -7.00
C GLY A 63 -22.33 13.68 -5.57
N GLY A 64 -21.66 14.41 -4.67
CA GLY A 64 -21.55 14.02 -3.26
C GLY A 64 -20.47 14.77 -2.51
N THR A 65 -20.46 14.58 -1.19
CA THR A 65 -19.34 14.93 -0.33
C THR A 65 -18.52 13.67 -0.06
N PHE A 66 -17.21 13.77 -0.29
CA PHE A 66 -16.26 12.69 -0.14
C PHE A 66 -15.28 13.08 0.97
N GLU A 67 -15.31 12.32 2.06
CA GLU A 67 -14.47 12.60 3.22
C GLU A 67 -14.07 11.30 3.93
N PRO A 68 -12.90 11.26 4.57
CA PRO A 68 -12.54 10.16 5.45
C PRO A 68 -13.56 10.06 6.60
N LYS A 69 -13.99 8.85 6.91
CA LYS A 69 -14.74 8.57 8.14
C LYS A 69 -13.80 8.73 9.33
N PRO A 70 -14.29 9.22 10.48
CA PRO A 70 -13.51 9.22 11.71
C PRO A 70 -13.03 7.80 12.01
N THR A 71 -11.72 7.57 12.02
CA THR A 71 -11.14 6.28 12.40
C THR A 71 -10.81 6.29 13.89
N ASP A 72 -11.50 5.46 14.67
CA ASP A 72 -11.27 5.32 16.11
C ASP A 72 -9.87 4.79 16.48
N TRP A 73 -9.20 4.10 15.54
CA TRP A 73 -7.97 3.34 15.78
C TRP A 73 -6.71 3.94 15.14
N PHE A 74 -6.85 4.97 14.29
CA PHE A 74 -5.74 5.68 13.64
C PHE A 74 -5.84 7.20 13.82
N ALA A 75 -6.27 7.65 14.99
CA ALA A 75 -6.19 9.05 15.37
C ALA A 75 -4.78 9.33 15.90
N TYR A 76 -3.96 10.09 15.15
CA TYR A 76 -2.77 10.72 15.72
C TYR A 76 -3.23 11.91 16.55
N PRO A 77 -2.99 11.95 17.88
CA PRO A 77 -3.36 13.12 18.67
C PRO A 77 -2.57 14.35 18.21
N PRO A 78 -3.22 15.52 18.01
CA PRO A 78 -2.57 16.73 17.52
C PRO A 78 -1.46 17.23 18.45
N GLU A 79 -1.51 16.89 19.74
CA GLU A 79 -0.50 17.22 20.75
C GLU A 79 0.88 16.65 20.39
N TYR A 80 0.95 15.50 19.72
CA TYR A 80 2.24 14.91 19.35
C TYR A 80 3.01 15.73 18.32
N ALA A 81 2.33 16.48 17.45
CA ALA A 81 3.00 17.39 16.52
C ALA A 81 3.73 18.51 17.28
N ILE A 82 3.14 18.99 18.38
CA ILE A 82 3.76 19.97 19.28
C ILE A 82 4.92 19.35 20.04
N LEU A 83 4.71 18.20 20.68
CA LEU A 83 5.72 17.54 21.51
C LEU A 83 7.01 17.26 20.74
N ASP A 84 6.90 16.86 19.48
CA ASP A 84 8.06 16.63 18.62
C ASP A 84 8.84 17.91 18.31
N LEU A 85 8.13 19.01 18.01
CA LEU A 85 8.73 20.32 17.78
C LEU A 85 9.41 20.85 19.04
N VAL A 86 8.73 20.78 20.19
CA VAL A 86 9.31 21.16 21.49
C VAL A 86 10.52 20.32 21.81
N SER A 87 10.47 19.00 21.60
CA SER A 87 11.61 18.10 21.80
C SER A 87 12.82 18.50 20.93
N ARG A 88 12.60 18.86 19.66
CA ARG A 88 13.68 19.35 18.77
C ARG A 88 14.27 20.68 19.24
N LEU A 89 13.42 21.62 19.65
CA LEU A 89 13.86 22.90 20.21
C LEU A 89 14.66 22.72 21.50
N SER A 90 14.20 21.86 22.41
CA SER A 90 14.84 21.58 23.70
C SER A 90 16.21 20.92 23.59
N LYS A 91 16.57 20.36 22.43
CA LYS A 91 17.93 19.84 22.17
C LYS A 91 18.96 20.95 22.00
N ARG A 92 18.53 22.17 21.66
CA ARG A 92 19.41 23.30 21.34
C ARG A 92 19.20 24.49 22.27
N TYR A 93 17.99 24.65 22.80
CA TYR A 93 17.59 25.80 23.59
C TYR A 93 16.94 25.36 24.90
N ASN A 94 17.08 26.19 25.94
CA ASN A 94 16.31 26.00 27.16
C ASN A 94 14.86 26.47 26.92
N VAL A 95 13.97 25.51 26.65
CA VAL A 95 12.55 25.77 26.41
C VAL A 95 11.80 25.77 27.74
N THR A 96 11.11 26.87 28.03
CA THR A 96 10.24 26.99 29.21
C THR A 96 8.82 27.27 28.76
N GLU A 97 7.89 26.39 29.11
CA GLU A 97 6.46 26.62 28.89
C GLU A 97 5.99 27.81 29.74
N GLY A 98 5.16 28.67 29.15
CA GLY A 98 4.66 29.85 29.86
C GLY A 98 3.77 30.72 29.00
N ARG A 99 3.15 31.70 29.66
CA ARG A 99 2.39 32.74 28.96
C ARG A 99 3.35 33.68 28.26
N VAL A 100 3.06 33.99 27.00
CA VAL A 100 3.86 34.87 26.15
C VAL A 100 2.98 35.88 25.45
N SER A 101 3.56 36.99 25.02
CA SER A 101 2.83 38.09 24.40
C SER A 101 2.90 38.03 22.87
N ILE A 102 2.40 36.93 22.30
CA ILE A 102 2.25 36.74 20.85
C ILE A 102 0.76 36.67 20.46
N PRO A 103 0.39 37.08 19.23
CA PRO A 103 -0.97 36.89 18.72
C PRO A 103 -1.41 35.42 18.79
N GLN A 104 -2.62 35.18 19.26
CA GLN A 104 -3.20 33.84 19.39
C GLN A 104 -4.12 33.57 18.20
N PRO A 105 -3.76 32.64 17.31
CA PRO A 105 -4.61 32.30 16.18
C PRO A 105 -5.85 31.51 16.64
N GLN A 106 -6.93 31.59 15.87
CA GLN A 106 -8.18 30.91 16.22
C GLN A 106 -8.18 29.45 15.75
N ARG A 107 -9.07 28.63 16.34
CA ARG A 107 -9.42 27.27 15.89
C ARG A 107 -8.25 26.28 15.82
N SER A 108 -7.20 26.48 16.62
CA SER A 108 -6.14 25.48 16.77
C SER A 108 -6.69 24.22 17.44
N LEU A 109 -6.32 23.04 16.94
CA LEU A 109 -6.65 21.74 17.54
C LEU A 109 -5.89 21.50 18.84
N SER A 110 -4.66 22.01 18.90
CA SER A 110 -3.79 21.96 20.08
C SER A 110 -2.84 23.16 20.02
N SER A 111 -2.33 23.60 21.17
CA SER A 111 -1.47 24.78 21.27
C SER A 111 -0.42 24.64 22.37
N PHE A 112 0.74 25.23 22.14
CA PHE A 112 1.80 25.38 23.15
C PHE A 112 2.40 26.79 23.03
N THR A 113 2.69 27.41 24.17
CA THR A 113 3.40 28.69 24.21
C THR A 113 4.53 28.65 25.21
N GLY A 114 5.63 29.32 24.89
CA GLY A 114 6.77 29.35 25.78
C GLY A 114 7.89 30.25 25.30
N THR A 115 9.00 30.20 26.02
CA THR A 115 10.20 30.96 25.70
C THR A 115 11.37 30.03 25.41
N ALA A 116 12.21 30.42 24.46
CA ALA A 116 13.47 29.76 24.13
C ALA A 116 14.54 30.82 23.91
N ASN A 117 15.54 30.87 24.80
CA ASN A 117 16.69 31.79 24.72
C ASN A 117 16.33 33.27 24.46
N GLY A 118 15.30 33.78 25.14
CA GLY A 118 14.83 35.17 24.99
C GLY A 118 13.90 35.43 23.78
N THR A 119 13.53 34.38 23.04
CA THR A 119 12.47 34.42 22.02
C THR A 119 11.18 33.86 22.62
N GLU A 120 10.10 34.63 22.53
CA GLU A 120 8.74 34.16 22.82
C GLU A 120 8.18 33.43 21.60
N PHE A 121 7.56 32.27 21.78
CA PHE A 121 6.98 31.52 20.65
C PHE A 121 5.70 30.77 21.02
N GLY A 122 4.94 30.45 19.98
CA GLY A 122 3.74 29.64 20.03
C GLY A 122 3.67 28.66 18.87
N LEU A 123 3.16 27.47 19.17
CA LEU A 123 2.91 26.38 18.24
C LEU A 123 1.42 26.09 18.24
N PHE A 124 0.78 26.17 17.06
CA PHE A 124 -0.68 26.00 16.93
C PHE A 124 -1.00 24.98 15.84
N VAL A 125 -1.70 23.91 16.18
CA VAL A 125 -1.93 22.76 15.29
C VAL A 125 -3.22 22.92 14.49
N TYR A 126 -3.15 22.62 13.20
CA TYR A 126 -4.24 22.70 12.23
C TYR A 126 -4.35 21.41 11.42
N PRO A 127 -5.58 21.04 10.99
CA PRO A 127 -5.80 19.80 10.27
C PRO A 127 -5.22 19.79 8.86
N ASN A 128 -5.10 20.96 8.20
CA ASN A 128 -4.70 21.06 6.80
C ASN A 128 -4.10 22.43 6.44
N SER A 129 -3.55 22.53 5.22
CA SER A 129 -2.87 23.73 4.71
C SER A 129 -3.79 24.94 4.62
N THR A 130 -5.07 24.75 4.28
CA THR A 130 -6.05 25.83 4.17
C THR A 130 -6.34 26.46 5.53
N ALA A 131 -6.63 25.65 6.55
CA ALA A 131 -6.88 26.11 7.91
C ALA A 131 -5.64 26.78 8.52
N ALA A 132 -4.44 26.23 8.30
CA ALA A 132 -3.19 26.83 8.75
C ALA A 132 -2.92 28.19 8.08
N ARG A 133 -3.21 28.30 6.78
CA ARG A 133 -3.07 29.56 6.03
C ARG A 133 -4.08 30.61 6.49
N GLU A 134 -5.33 30.24 6.74
CA GLU A 134 -6.33 31.16 7.30
C GLU A 134 -5.91 31.68 8.68
N ALA A 135 -5.40 30.80 9.54
CA ALA A 135 -4.86 31.18 10.84
C ALA A 135 -3.63 32.09 10.75
N MET A 136 -2.72 31.79 9.81
CA MET A 136 -1.56 32.65 9.52
C MET A 136 -2.00 34.04 9.03
N ASN A 137 -2.96 34.11 8.11
CA ASN A 137 -3.49 35.38 7.61
C ASN A 137 -4.13 36.20 8.75
N HIS A 138 -4.88 35.55 9.65
CA HIS A 138 -5.45 36.21 10.82
C HIS A 138 -4.36 36.81 11.73
N VAL A 139 -3.28 36.08 12.00
CA VAL A 139 -2.15 36.61 12.79
C VAL A 139 -1.48 37.78 12.07
N VAL A 140 -1.29 37.69 10.76
CA VAL A 140 -0.73 38.76 9.94
C VAL A 140 -1.61 40.02 9.98
N GLU A 141 -2.93 39.87 9.88
CA GLU A 141 -3.88 40.98 9.99
C GLU A 141 -3.82 41.67 11.36
N LEU A 142 -3.66 40.89 12.44
CA LEU A 142 -3.46 41.44 13.78
C LEU A 142 -2.16 42.26 13.88
N LEU A 143 -1.05 41.71 13.37
CA LEU A 143 0.24 42.41 13.35
C LEU A 143 0.17 43.70 12.53
N GLN A 144 -0.48 43.68 11.37
CA GLN A 144 -0.69 44.87 10.54
C GLN A 144 -1.57 45.91 11.23
N GLY A 145 -2.65 45.49 11.88
CA GLY A 145 -3.51 46.35 12.70
C GLY A 145 -2.76 47.04 13.83
N ASP A 146 -1.78 46.34 14.41
CA ASP A 146 -0.88 46.87 15.43
C ASP A 146 0.28 47.70 14.87
N GLY A 147 0.35 47.92 13.55
CA GLY A 147 1.33 48.79 12.89
C GLY A 147 2.69 48.15 12.63
N PHE A 148 2.79 46.81 12.65
CA PHE A 148 3.97 46.11 12.14
C PHE A 148 4.01 46.16 10.61
N GLN A 149 5.20 46.40 10.06
CA GLN A 149 5.43 46.40 8.62
C GLN A 149 6.19 45.14 8.21
N ARG A 150 5.92 44.65 7.01
CA ARG A 150 6.67 43.52 6.46
C ARG A 150 8.08 43.97 6.13
N GLY A 151 9.07 43.36 6.78
CA GLY A 151 10.48 43.51 6.45
C GLY A 151 10.87 42.55 5.32
N ASP A 152 12.09 42.03 5.38
CA ASP A 152 12.56 41.00 4.45
C ASP A 152 11.88 39.64 4.73
N ASP A 153 11.61 38.87 3.66
CA ASP A 153 10.98 37.55 3.69
C ASP A 153 9.67 37.46 4.50
N ILE A 154 9.73 36.86 5.69
CA ILE A 154 8.61 36.48 6.57
C ILE A 154 8.61 37.27 7.89
N PHE A 155 9.49 38.27 8.02
CA PHE A 155 9.64 39.06 9.22
C PHE A 155 8.69 40.27 9.25
N TRP A 156 8.13 40.54 10.42
CA TRP A 156 7.25 41.68 10.68
C TRP A 156 7.85 42.55 11.78
N GLU A 157 8.10 43.83 11.47
CA GLU A 157 8.94 44.70 12.30
C GLU A 157 8.21 45.96 12.75
N LYS A 158 8.41 46.31 14.02
CA LYS A 158 7.96 47.57 14.61
C LYS A 158 8.88 47.97 15.75
N GLY A 159 9.56 49.10 15.64
CA GLY A 159 10.47 49.59 16.67
C GLY A 159 11.53 48.54 17.04
N ASN A 160 11.56 48.16 18.32
CA ASN A 160 12.49 47.17 18.87
C ASN A 160 11.97 45.72 18.85
N GLU A 161 10.86 45.43 18.16
CA GLU A 161 10.26 44.10 18.08
C GLU A 161 10.20 43.53 16.67
N THR A 162 10.49 42.23 16.55
CA THR A 162 10.38 41.47 15.29
C THR A 162 9.58 40.21 15.54
N TYR A 163 8.62 39.94 14.66
CA TYR A 163 7.85 38.70 14.61
C TYR A 163 8.23 37.87 13.38
N THR A 164 8.08 36.55 13.49
CA THR A 164 8.01 35.64 12.35
C THR A 164 6.75 34.78 12.47
N VAL A 165 6.10 34.55 11.32
CA VAL A 165 4.86 33.78 11.24
C VAL A 165 4.95 32.89 10.01
N PHE A 166 4.89 31.58 10.20
CA PHE A 166 4.86 30.60 9.12
C PHE A 166 4.27 29.29 9.62
N TYR A 167 3.81 28.43 8.72
CA TYR A 167 3.37 27.08 9.10
C TYR A 167 4.24 26.02 8.41
N THR A 168 4.40 24.88 9.09
CA THR A 168 5.11 23.71 8.56
C THR A 168 4.26 22.46 8.72
N TYR A 169 4.48 21.47 7.86
CA TYR A 169 3.91 20.15 8.02
C TYR A 169 4.69 19.36 9.09
N GLU A 170 4.00 18.80 10.07
CA GLU A 170 4.58 17.96 11.12
C GLU A 170 3.61 16.83 11.47
N ARG A 171 4.08 15.58 11.43
CA ARG A 171 3.34 14.38 11.84
C ARG A 171 1.85 14.38 11.43
N TYR A 172 1.57 14.56 10.14
CA TYR A 172 0.21 14.53 9.59
C TYR A 172 -0.70 15.73 9.99
N PHE A 173 -0.09 16.82 10.48
CA PHE A 173 -0.74 18.08 10.77
C PHE A 173 0.04 19.25 10.19
N TYR A 174 -0.57 20.42 10.19
CA TYR A 174 0.14 21.68 9.96
C TYR A 174 0.29 22.41 11.29
N VAL A 175 1.50 22.84 11.60
CA VAL A 175 1.80 23.62 12.81
C VAL A 175 2.15 25.04 12.39
N LEU A 176 1.32 26.00 12.80
CA LEU A 176 1.59 27.42 12.69
C LEU A 176 2.54 27.81 13.83
N PHE A 177 3.70 28.33 13.45
CA PHE A 177 4.70 28.90 14.33
C PHE A 177 4.56 30.42 14.34
N VAL A 178 4.43 30.99 15.53
CA VAL A 178 4.44 32.43 15.77
C VAL A 178 5.54 32.70 16.78
N ALA A 179 6.55 33.49 16.43
CA ALA A 179 7.58 33.88 17.39
C ALA A 179 7.88 35.36 17.34
N ARG A 180 8.36 35.86 18.48
CA ARG A 180 8.70 37.26 18.73
C ARG A 180 10.03 37.33 19.45
N THR A 181 10.85 38.28 19.04
CA THR A 181 12.02 38.70 19.79
C THR A 181 12.06 40.22 19.90
N ALA A 182 12.70 40.72 20.95
CA ALA A 182 12.80 42.15 21.23
C ALA A 182 14.21 42.55 21.69
N GLY A 183 14.58 43.80 21.42
CA GLY A 183 15.90 44.35 21.75
C GLY A 183 17.00 43.98 20.75
N GLY A 184 18.13 44.69 20.82
CA GLY A 184 19.21 44.55 19.83
C GLY A 184 18.95 45.26 18.51
N SER A 185 19.87 45.10 17.56
CA SER A 185 19.69 45.62 16.20
C SER A 185 18.59 44.84 15.45
N ALA A 186 18.11 45.35 14.32
CA ALA A 186 17.17 44.60 13.48
C ALA A 186 17.81 43.31 12.93
N GLU A 187 19.10 43.35 12.57
CA GLU A 187 19.85 42.20 12.08
C GLU A 187 19.99 41.10 13.15
N GLU A 188 20.35 41.48 14.38
CA GLU A 188 20.47 40.53 15.51
C GLU A 188 19.13 39.82 15.80
N ARG A 189 18.01 40.55 15.70
CA ARG A 189 16.67 39.97 15.88
C ARG A 189 16.32 38.99 14.77
N ARG A 190 16.62 39.33 13.51
CA ARG A 190 16.38 38.46 12.36
C ARG A 190 17.23 37.19 12.42
N GLU A 191 18.49 37.29 12.81
CA GLU A 191 19.40 36.15 12.98
C GLU A 191 18.86 35.18 14.04
N LYS A 192 18.50 35.67 15.23
CA LYS A 192 17.91 34.84 16.30
C LYS A 192 16.62 34.13 15.87
N LEU A 193 15.74 34.81 15.16
CA LEU A 193 14.52 34.19 14.64
C LEU A 193 14.81 33.19 13.52
N SER A 194 15.82 33.45 12.68
CA SER A 194 16.27 32.53 11.63
C SER A 194 16.83 31.21 12.19
N GLU A 195 17.63 31.27 13.26
CA GLU A 195 18.09 30.05 13.94
C GLU A 195 16.93 29.24 14.54
N SER A 196 15.92 29.94 15.06
CA SER A 196 14.69 29.33 15.60
C SER A 196 13.86 28.67 14.48
N LEU A 197 13.77 29.31 13.32
CA LEU A 197 13.15 28.78 12.09
C LEU A 197 13.81 27.48 11.62
N GLU A 198 15.14 27.45 11.55
CA GLU A 198 15.88 26.25 11.13
C GLU A 198 15.67 25.07 12.07
N SER A 199 15.50 25.34 13.36
CA SER A 199 15.31 24.31 14.39
C SER A 199 13.87 23.80 14.48
N THR A 200 12.91 24.51 13.87
CA THR A 200 11.47 24.19 13.89
C THR A 200 10.95 23.70 12.54
N THR A 201 11.69 23.92 11.45
CA THR A 201 11.32 23.43 10.13
C THR A 201 11.66 21.95 10.00
N ALA A 202 10.64 21.14 9.70
CA ALA A 202 10.85 19.72 9.42
C ALA A 202 11.43 19.55 8.01
N TYR A 203 12.67 19.06 7.92
CA TYR A 203 13.28 18.69 6.64
C TYR A 203 12.77 17.32 6.20
N GLY A 204 11.64 17.32 5.49
CA GLY A 204 11.05 16.12 4.93
C GLY A 204 10.08 16.43 3.79
N PRO A 205 9.62 15.42 3.06
CA PRO A 205 8.56 15.58 2.07
C PRO A 205 7.20 15.75 2.76
N GLY A 206 6.63 16.94 2.68
CA GLY A 206 5.26 17.22 3.11
C GLY A 206 4.26 17.16 1.95
N PRO A 207 2.96 17.32 2.22
CA PRO A 207 1.90 17.31 1.21
C PRO A 207 2.15 18.26 0.03
N GLY A 208 2.65 19.47 0.30
CA GLY A 208 3.02 20.41 -0.76
C GLY A 208 4.14 19.92 -1.69
N LYS A 209 5.04 19.03 -1.23
CA LYS A 209 6.03 18.40 -2.11
C LYS A 209 5.42 17.29 -2.96
N VAL A 210 4.44 16.57 -2.42
CA VAL A 210 3.66 15.55 -3.15
C VAL A 210 2.86 16.17 -4.29
N LEU A 211 2.30 17.37 -4.09
CA LEU A 211 1.55 18.11 -5.12
C LEU A 211 2.42 19.01 -6.01
N GLY A 212 3.71 19.14 -5.68
CA GLY A 212 4.66 19.99 -6.40
C GLY A 212 5.76 19.17 -7.08
N PRO A 213 6.99 19.10 -6.55
CA PRO A 213 8.09 18.37 -7.16
C PRO A 213 7.85 16.88 -7.47
N PHE A 214 6.96 16.21 -6.74
CA PHE A 214 6.64 14.79 -6.97
C PHE A 214 5.36 14.58 -7.77
N LEU A 215 4.79 15.65 -8.34
CA LEU A 215 3.70 15.55 -9.30
C LEU A 215 4.27 15.77 -10.70
N PRO A 216 4.34 14.72 -11.56
CA PRO A 216 4.85 14.86 -12.93
C PRO A 216 3.99 15.79 -13.81
N ALA A 217 2.74 16.03 -13.42
CA ALA A 217 1.80 16.89 -14.12
C ALA A 217 1.81 18.34 -13.60
N LYS A 218 1.82 19.31 -14.53
CA LYS A 218 1.61 20.72 -14.19
C LYS A 218 0.13 21.07 -14.27
N VAL A 219 -0.44 21.62 -13.20
CA VAL A 219 -1.85 22.03 -13.13
C VAL A 219 -1.96 23.55 -13.08
N ILE A 220 -2.83 24.11 -13.91
CA ILE A 220 -3.25 25.52 -13.87
C ILE A 220 -4.44 25.61 -12.93
N ALA A 221 -4.28 26.29 -11.80
CA ALA A 221 -5.28 26.33 -10.74
C ALA A 221 -6.63 26.88 -11.23
N GLU A 222 -7.69 26.10 -11.03
CA GLU A 222 -9.06 26.43 -11.38
C GLU A 222 -10.00 25.59 -10.51
N LYS A 223 -11.00 26.21 -9.87
CA LYS A 223 -12.00 25.45 -9.10
C LYS A 223 -13.10 24.99 -10.06
N TRP A 224 -13.39 23.69 -10.07
CA TRP A 224 -14.39 23.09 -10.97
C TRP A 224 -15.20 21.96 -10.31
N SER A 225 -14.60 21.25 -9.36
CA SER A 225 -15.15 20.06 -8.72
C SER A 225 -16.41 20.39 -7.92
N GLU A 226 -16.37 21.40 -7.06
CA GLU A 226 -17.53 21.84 -6.27
C GLU A 226 -18.69 22.31 -7.15
N GLU A 227 -18.39 23.03 -8.23
CA GLU A 227 -19.38 23.53 -9.20
C GLU A 227 -20.10 22.37 -9.92
N ARG A 228 -19.40 21.24 -10.09
CA ARG A 228 -19.96 20.00 -10.65
C ARG A 228 -20.52 19.05 -9.60
N GLY A 229 -20.59 19.48 -8.33
CA GLY A 229 -21.21 18.72 -7.25
C GLY A 229 -20.28 17.72 -6.52
N LEU A 230 -18.97 17.79 -6.73
CA LEU A 230 -17.97 17.02 -5.99
C LEU A 230 -17.38 17.89 -4.89
N LYS A 231 -17.57 17.50 -3.62
CA LYS A 231 -16.97 18.21 -2.48
C LYS A 231 -16.00 17.29 -1.76
N PHE A 232 -14.79 17.77 -1.50
CA PHE A 232 -13.76 17.02 -0.80
C PHE A 232 -13.45 17.66 0.55
N SER A 233 -13.32 16.82 1.58
CA SER A 233 -12.99 17.25 2.94
C SER A 233 -11.90 16.34 3.54
N GLY A 234 -11.33 16.73 4.67
CA GLY A 234 -10.36 15.93 5.44
C GLY A 234 -8.94 15.83 4.85
N TYR A 235 -8.67 16.42 3.69
CA TYR A 235 -7.33 16.41 3.08
C TYR A 235 -6.35 17.30 3.84
N LEU A 236 -5.06 16.95 3.80
CA LEU A 236 -3.93 17.75 4.28
C LEU A 236 -3.59 18.89 3.31
N ASP A 237 -3.65 18.63 2.01
CA ASP A 237 -3.40 19.61 0.96
C ASP A 237 -4.12 19.22 -0.34
N ALA A 238 -4.38 20.20 -1.20
CA ALA A 238 -5.13 20.00 -2.43
C ALA A 238 -4.61 20.86 -3.59
N LEU A 239 -4.63 20.29 -4.79
CA LEU A 239 -4.34 20.97 -6.05
C LEU A 239 -5.43 20.63 -7.06
N GLU A 240 -6.13 21.66 -7.53
CA GLU A 240 -7.27 21.52 -8.42
C GLU A 240 -7.14 22.47 -9.61
N GLY A 241 -7.47 21.97 -10.81
CA GLY A 241 -7.47 22.81 -12.01
C GLY A 241 -7.47 22.04 -13.32
N LYS A 242 -6.90 22.66 -14.35
CA LYS A 242 -6.68 22.01 -15.67
C LYS A 242 -5.23 21.59 -15.83
N VAL A 243 -4.98 20.40 -16.37
CA VAL A 243 -3.64 19.97 -16.72
C VAL A 243 -3.11 20.85 -17.86
N LYS A 244 -1.91 21.41 -17.66
CA LYS A 244 -1.32 22.40 -18.58
C LYS A 244 -1.16 21.80 -19.98
N GLY A 245 -1.75 22.46 -20.97
CA GLY A 245 -1.68 22.05 -22.38
C GLY A 245 -2.76 21.05 -22.81
N THR A 246 -3.71 20.70 -21.93
CA THR A 246 -4.84 19.82 -22.24
C THR A 246 -6.17 20.40 -21.76
N ASN A 247 -7.28 19.74 -22.08
CA ASN A 247 -8.60 20.09 -21.53
C ASN A 247 -9.02 19.16 -20.38
N VAL A 248 -8.07 18.44 -19.78
CA VAL A 248 -8.35 17.52 -18.69
C VAL A 248 -8.40 18.28 -17.37
N SER A 249 -9.56 18.23 -16.74
CA SER A 249 -9.78 18.70 -15.38
C SER A 249 -9.19 17.71 -14.39
N ALA A 250 -8.48 18.19 -13.38
CA ALA A 250 -7.80 17.38 -12.40
C ALA A 250 -8.08 17.88 -10.97
N VAL A 251 -8.19 16.93 -10.04
CA VAL A 251 -8.13 17.14 -8.60
C VAL A 251 -7.07 16.20 -8.04
N PHE A 252 -6.13 16.74 -7.28
CA PHE A 252 -5.15 15.97 -6.51
C PHE A 252 -5.30 16.34 -5.04
N LEU A 253 -5.50 15.34 -4.20
CA LEU A 253 -5.79 15.49 -2.78
C LEU A 253 -4.78 14.65 -2.00
N VAL A 254 -4.14 15.25 -1.00
CA VAL A 254 -3.20 14.53 -0.12
C VAL A 254 -3.88 14.30 1.21
N TYR A 255 -3.90 13.05 1.65
CA TYR A 255 -4.51 12.58 2.89
C TYR A 255 -3.47 11.93 3.80
N ARG A 256 -3.82 11.79 5.08
CA ARG A 256 -3.04 10.94 5.98
C ARG A 256 -3.08 9.49 5.48
N PRO A 257 -2.14 8.63 5.89
CA PRO A 257 -2.24 7.20 5.63
C PRO A 257 -3.62 6.67 6.01
N ARG A 258 -4.20 5.82 5.17
CA ARG A 258 -5.53 5.18 5.30
C ARG A 258 -6.74 6.09 5.09
N GLU A 259 -6.63 7.40 5.24
CA GLU A 259 -7.74 8.32 5.00
C GLU A 259 -8.07 8.49 3.51
N GLY A 260 -7.03 8.58 2.65
CA GLY A 260 -7.22 8.79 1.21
C GLY A 260 -7.89 7.60 0.53
N ARG A 261 -7.58 6.40 1.00
CA ARG A 261 -8.24 5.15 0.59
C ARG A 261 -9.76 5.20 0.71
N GLU A 262 -10.30 5.77 1.78
CA GLU A 262 -11.76 5.82 1.96
C GLU A 262 -12.41 6.76 0.94
N VAL A 263 -11.76 7.88 0.64
CA VAL A 263 -12.19 8.84 -0.37
C VAL A 263 -12.14 8.21 -1.76
N TYR A 264 -11.08 7.46 -2.07
CA TYR A 264 -10.96 6.69 -3.32
C TYR A 264 -12.11 5.68 -3.48
N LEU A 265 -12.40 4.87 -2.45
CA LEU A 265 -13.49 3.89 -2.50
C LEU A 265 -14.88 4.56 -2.65
N GLN A 266 -15.10 5.69 -2.00
CA GLN A 266 -16.34 6.47 -2.16
C GLN A 266 -16.48 7.02 -3.58
N LEU A 267 -15.40 7.51 -4.19
CA LEU A 267 -15.39 7.96 -5.58
C LEU A 267 -15.71 6.81 -6.52
N LYS A 268 -15.01 5.68 -6.40
CA LYS A 268 -15.25 4.46 -7.18
C LYS A 268 -16.71 4.04 -7.12
N GLU A 269 -17.25 3.92 -5.91
CA GLU A 269 -18.66 3.58 -5.68
C GLU A 269 -19.60 4.60 -6.35
N ALA A 270 -19.31 5.89 -6.24
CA ALA A 270 -20.13 6.95 -6.82
C ALA A 270 -20.15 6.88 -8.36
N PHE A 271 -19.01 6.66 -9.01
CA PHE A 271 -18.94 6.48 -10.47
C PHE A 271 -19.78 5.27 -10.93
N LEU A 272 -19.56 4.11 -10.33
CA LEU A 272 -20.28 2.87 -10.69
C LEU A 272 -21.80 3.00 -10.45
N ARG A 273 -22.22 3.56 -9.31
CA ARG A 273 -23.65 3.81 -9.01
C ARG A 273 -24.32 4.76 -10.00
N ASN A 274 -23.55 5.63 -10.65
CA ASN A 274 -24.04 6.57 -11.65
C ASN A 274 -23.91 6.05 -13.09
N GLY A 275 -23.70 4.73 -13.27
CA GLY A 275 -23.73 4.08 -14.58
C GLY A 275 -22.45 4.21 -15.40
N TRP A 276 -21.36 4.64 -14.78
CA TRP A 276 -20.04 4.61 -15.41
C TRP A 276 -19.49 3.17 -15.42
N VAL A 277 -18.72 2.82 -16.45
CA VAL A 277 -18.23 1.46 -16.68
C VAL A 277 -16.72 1.48 -16.93
N GLU A 278 -16.01 0.51 -16.37
CA GLU A 278 -14.61 0.21 -16.69
C GLU A 278 -14.56 -1.09 -17.51
N GLY A 279 -13.91 -1.06 -18.68
CA GLY A 279 -13.93 -2.19 -19.61
C GLY A 279 -12.66 -2.42 -20.43
N GLU A 280 -11.74 -1.46 -20.54
CA GLU A 280 -10.65 -1.56 -21.52
C GLU A 280 -9.30 -0.99 -21.08
N TYR A 281 -9.21 -0.18 -20.02
CA TYR A 281 -7.96 0.48 -19.65
C TYR A 281 -7.63 0.25 -18.19
N ILE A 282 -6.41 -0.23 -17.96
CA ILE A 282 -5.79 -0.34 -16.66
C ILE A 282 -4.44 0.38 -16.73
N ASN A 283 -4.15 1.21 -15.73
CA ASN A 283 -2.80 1.74 -15.58
C ASN A 283 -1.90 0.63 -15.01
N THR A 284 -0.93 0.18 -15.81
CA THR A 284 0.02 -0.85 -15.38
C THR A 284 1.31 -0.27 -14.83
N ASN A 285 1.63 1.01 -15.07
CA ASN A 285 2.80 1.61 -14.45
C ASN A 285 2.48 1.97 -12.99
N THR A 286 3.22 1.38 -12.06
CA THR A 286 2.90 1.48 -10.62
C THR A 286 3.91 2.25 -9.81
N ARG A 287 4.98 2.79 -10.40
CA ARG A 287 6.07 3.43 -9.64
C ARG A 287 6.57 4.72 -10.23
N ASP A 288 7.07 5.54 -9.32
CA ASP A 288 8.00 6.63 -9.54
C ASP A 288 9.02 6.64 -8.38
N PRO A 289 10.07 7.48 -8.41
CA PRO A 289 11.04 7.55 -7.32
C PRO A 289 10.47 8.01 -5.97
N ALA A 290 9.30 8.66 -5.94
CA ALA A 290 8.71 9.27 -4.75
C ALA A 290 7.64 8.39 -4.08
N GLY A 291 7.14 7.37 -4.78
CA GLY A 291 5.98 6.60 -4.36
C GLY A 291 5.59 5.48 -5.32
N HIS A 292 4.38 4.97 -5.11
CA HIS A 292 3.79 3.91 -5.92
C HIS A 292 2.28 4.02 -5.95
N LEU A 293 1.70 3.55 -7.05
CA LEU A 293 0.28 3.33 -7.21
C LEU A 293 -0.18 2.22 -6.25
N VAL A 294 -1.33 2.44 -5.61
CA VAL A 294 -1.96 1.49 -4.70
C VAL A 294 -3.20 0.87 -5.34
N ALA A 295 -4.02 1.70 -5.98
CA ALA A 295 -5.20 1.28 -6.72
C ALA A 295 -5.55 2.33 -7.79
N SER A 296 -6.18 1.91 -8.88
CA SER A 296 -6.68 2.82 -9.90
C SER A 296 -7.87 2.22 -10.64
N ASP A 297 -8.79 3.08 -11.03
CA ASP A 297 -9.91 2.74 -11.90
C ASP A 297 -10.03 3.76 -13.01
N TYR A 298 -10.45 3.28 -14.18
CA TYR A 298 -10.72 4.11 -15.33
C TYR A 298 -12.10 3.85 -15.90
N PHE A 299 -12.94 4.87 -15.84
CA PHE A 299 -14.31 4.80 -16.26
C PHE A 299 -14.55 5.58 -17.55
N GLU A 300 -15.39 5.06 -18.42
CA GLU A 300 -15.88 5.78 -19.60
C GLU A 300 -17.41 5.92 -19.58
N ALA A 301 -17.90 7.11 -19.90
CA ALA A 301 -19.33 7.38 -20.07
C ALA A 301 -19.55 8.58 -21.00
N ASN A 302 -20.53 8.47 -21.92
CA ASN A 302 -20.93 9.58 -22.80
C ASN A 302 -19.75 10.25 -23.55
N GLY A 303 -18.72 9.48 -23.95
CA GLY A 303 -17.51 9.99 -24.62
C GLY A 303 -16.54 10.76 -23.71
N THR A 304 -16.75 10.72 -22.39
CA THR A 304 -15.88 11.27 -21.35
C THR A 304 -15.19 10.14 -20.61
N GLY A 305 -13.90 10.28 -20.36
CA GLY A 305 -13.12 9.42 -19.48
C GLY A 305 -12.93 10.05 -18.11
N ALA A 306 -13.04 9.24 -17.07
CA ALA A 306 -12.69 9.57 -15.70
C ALA A 306 -11.64 8.57 -15.19
N TYR A 307 -10.55 9.07 -14.63
CA TYR A 307 -9.54 8.25 -13.98
C TYR A 307 -9.49 8.63 -12.51
N ILE A 308 -9.53 7.62 -11.64
CA ILE A 308 -9.25 7.80 -10.22
C ILE A 308 -8.08 6.92 -9.81
N GLU A 309 -7.27 7.42 -8.90
CA GLU A 309 -6.20 6.63 -8.30
C GLU A 309 -6.01 6.93 -6.83
N LEU A 310 -5.49 5.92 -6.13
CA LEU A 310 -4.90 6.02 -4.82
C LEU A 310 -3.41 5.69 -4.96
N ALA A 311 -2.55 6.58 -4.48
CA ALA A 311 -1.11 6.41 -4.49
C ALA A 311 -0.53 6.64 -3.09
N ARG A 312 0.57 5.96 -2.77
CA ARG A 312 1.33 6.24 -1.54
C ARG A 312 2.67 6.87 -1.92
N ILE A 313 2.80 8.15 -1.58
CA ILE A 313 3.94 9.00 -1.93
C ILE A 313 4.53 9.53 -0.63
N THR A 314 5.82 9.27 -0.40
CA THR A 314 6.56 9.78 0.76
C THR A 314 5.86 9.67 2.13
N GLY A 315 5.14 8.56 2.37
CA GLY A 315 4.48 8.29 3.65
C GLY A 315 3.08 8.91 3.82
N VAL A 316 2.53 9.57 2.80
CA VAL A 316 1.12 10.03 2.75
C VAL A 316 0.36 9.35 1.60
N GLU A 317 -0.96 9.51 1.56
CA GLU A 317 -1.79 9.00 0.46
C GLU A 317 -2.22 10.15 -0.45
N ARG A 318 -2.05 10.00 -1.76
CA ARG A 318 -2.57 10.92 -2.78
C ARG A 318 -3.76 10.26 -3.46
N VAL A 319 -4.90 10.93 -3.47
CA VAL A 319 -6.03 10.61 -4.33
C VAL A 319 -5.99 11.55 -5.53
N ALA A 320 -6.10 11.02 -6.74
CA ALA A 320 -6.27 11.84 -7.92
C ALA A 320 -7.59 11.51 -8.65
N LEU A 321 -8.20 12.53 -9.23
CA LEU A 321 -9.33 12.43 -10.15
C LEU A 321 -8.99 13.23 -11.41
N LEU A 322 -8.93 12.57 -12.57
CA LEU A 322 -8.81 13.20 -13.88
C LEU A 322 -10.10 13.03 -14.67
N LEU A 323 -10.56 14.08 -15.34
CA LEU A 323 -11.82 14.08 -16.09
C LEU A 323 -11.64 14.83 -17.42
N GLY A 324 -11.98 14.17 -18.53
CA GLY A 324 -11.87 14.79 -19.85
C GLY A 324 -12.13 13.82 -21.00
N LYS A 325 -11.60 14.11 -22.19
CA LYS A 325 -11.69 13.18 -23.32
C LYS A 325 -10.87 11.91 -23.03
N SER A 326 -11.41 10.73 -23.34
CA SER A 326 -10.81 9.44 -23.00
C SER A 326 -9.33 9.33 -23.39
N ARG A 327 -8.96 9.73 -24.61
CA ARG A 327 -7.58 9.70 -25.11
C ARG A 327 -6.63 10.64 -24.36
N GLU A 328 -7.09 11.84 -24.01
CA GLU A 328 -6.26 12.82 -23.29
C GLU A 328 -6.02 12.36 -21.84
N VAL A 329 -7.03 11.78 -21.19
CA VAL A 329 -6.89 11.22 -19.84
C VAL A 329 -5.87 10.08 -19.82
N LYS A 330 -6.00 9.09 -20.72
CA LYS A 330 -5.06 7.96 -20.82
C LYS A 330 -3.62 8.43 -21.06
N ALA A 331 -3.41 9.46 -21.87
CA ALA A 331 -2.09 10.04 -22.11
C ALA A 331 -1.48 10.64 -20.82
N ILE A 332 -2.27 11.41 -20.05
CA ILE A 332 -1.82 12.01 -18.79
C ILE A 332 -1.51 10.93 -17.74
N VAL A 333 -2.30 9.86 -17.67
CA VAL A 333 -2.05 8.75 -16.73
C VAL A 333 -0.68 8.10 -17.00
N ASN A 334 -0.33 7.92 -18.27
CA ASN A 334 1.00 7.40 -18.65
C ASN A 334 2.14 8.36 -18.28
N ASP A 335 1.87 9.68 -18.21
CA ASP A 335 2.86 10.67 -17.75
C ASP A 335 2.97 10.73 -16.22
N LEU A 336 1.94 10.33 -15.48
CA LEU A 336 1.95 10.29 -14.01
C LEU A 336 2.82 9.15 -13.46
N TRP A 337 2.98 8.05 -14.21
CA TRP A 337 3.70 6.86 -13.78
C TRP A 337 4.59 6.31 -14.88
N SER A 338 5.89 6.20 -14.61
CA SER A 338 6.89 5.88 -15.63
C SER A 338 7.64 4.56 -15.41
N GLU A 339 7.47 3.91 -14.26
CA GLU A 339 8.24 2.72 -13.90
C GLU A 339 7.38 1.61 -13.28
N GLY A 340 7.89 0.38 -13.32
CA GLY A 340 7.35 -0.77 -12.60
C GLY A 340 6.00 -1.25 -13.14
N ASP A 341 6.02 -1.95 -14.28
CA ASP A 341 4.86 -2.63 -14.83
C ASP A 341 4.73 -4.05 -14.23
N PRO A 342 3.80 -4.30 -13.30
CA PRO A 342 3.61 -5.63 -12.72
C PRO A 342 3.03 -6.62 -13.72
N THR A 343 2.62 -6.18 -14.91
CA THR A 343 2.05 -7.00 -15.98
C THR A 343 3.08 -7.29 -17.07
N GLU A 344 4.33 -6.87 -16.89
CA GLU A 344 5.42 -7.21 -17.80
C GLU A 344 5.61 -8.75 -17.86
N GLY A 345 5.65 -9.29 -19.08
CA GLY A 345 5.75 -10.73 -19.31
C GLY A 345 4.50 -11.53 -18.92
N LEU A 346 3.41 -10.88 -18.50
CA LEU A 346 2.13 -11.54 -18.26
C LEU A 346 1.60 -12.14 -19.56
N SER A 347 1.33 -13.44 -19.54
CA SER A 347 0.67 -14.16 -20.62
C SER A 347 -0.56 -14.87 -20.06
N PHE A 348 -1.69 -14.65 -20.71
CA PHE A 348 -2.95 -15.32 -20.41
C PHE A 348 -3.72 -15.57 -21.70
N GLU A 349 -4.61 -16.54 -21.64
CA GLU A 349 -5.53 -16.88 -22.71
C GLU A 349 -6.97 -16.66 -22.26
N ARG A 350 -7.84 -16.52 -23.25
CA ARG A 350 -9.29 -16.47 -23.02
C ARG A 350 -9.76 -17.85 -22.56
N GLY A 351 -9.84 -18.06 -21.26
CA GLY A 351 -10.43 -19.27 -20.70
C GLY A 351 -11.96 -19.30 -20.84
N ALA A 352 -12.54 -20.50 -20.68
CA ALA A 352 -13.98 -20.73 -20.82
C ALA A 352 -14.79 -20.06 -19.71
N GLU A 353 -14.26 -20.04 -18.48
CA GLU A 353 -14.88 -19.43 -17.31
C GLU A 353 -14.18 -18.12 -16.94
N VAL A 354 -12.89 -18.19 -16.60
CA VAL A 354 -12.03 -17.05 -16.21
C VAL A 354 -10.77 -17.05 -17.09
N PRO A 355 -9.98 -15.94 -17.15
CA PRO A 355 -8.70 -15.94 -17.86
C PRO A 355 -7.79 -17.07 -17.36
N GLY A 356 -7.23 -17.84 -18.29
CA GLY A 356 -6.27 -18.90 -17.97
C GLY A 356 -4.85 -18.35 -18.08
N GLY A 357 -4.01 -18.54 -17.07
CA GLY A 357 -2.66 -17.98 -17.04
C GLY A 357 -1.94 -18.20 -15.72
N VAL A 358 -0.66 -17.81 -15.67
CA VAL A 358 0.16 -17.81 -14.46
C VAL A 358 0.31 -16.38 -13.97
N PHE A 359 -0.20 -16.11 -12.78
CA PHE A 359 -0.17 -14.80 -12.14
C PHE A 359 0.85 -14.83 -11.00
N ARG A 360 1.87 -13.96 -11.08
CA ARG A 360 3.00 -13.98 -10.15
C ARG A 360 3.58 -12.59 -9.98
N PRO A 361 3.99 -12.18 -8.76
CA PRO A 361 4.69 -10.91 -8.58
C PRO A 361 5.96 -10.87 -9.44
N VAL A 362 6.24 -9.71 -10.06
CA VAL A 362 7.46 -9.50 -10.86
C VAL A 362 8.59 -8.93 -10.02
N SER A 363 8.25 -8.28 -8.91
CA SER A 363 9.24 -7.62 -8.08
C SER A 363 9.93 -8.56 -7.10
N GLU A 364 11.27 -8.53 -7.10
CA GLU A 364 12.13 -9.20 -6.12
C GLU A 364 12.17 -8.47 -4.75
N ARG A 365 11.04 -7.92 -4.27
CA ARG A 365 10.97 -7.21 -2.98
C ARG A 365 11.05 -8.13 -1.75
N GLY A 366 11.35 -9.41 -1.96
CA GLY A 366 11.55 -10.39 -0.89
C GLY A 366 12.82 -10.13 -0.09
N VAL A 367 12.77 -10.41 1.20
CA VAL A 367 13.99 -10.54 2.03
C VAL A 367 14.68 -11.83 1.58
N ARG A 368 16.01 -11.84 1.38
CA ARG A 368 16.69 -13.08 1.02
C ARG A 368 16.52 -14.13 2.13
N PRO A 369 16.32 -15.43 1.82
CA PRO A 369 16.11 -16.47 2.83
C PRO A 369 17.16 -16.46 3.96
N GLU A 370 18.43 -16.22 3.65
CA GLU A 370 19.53 -16.18 4.63
C GLU A 370 19.41 -15.00 5.60
N THR A 371 18.83 -13.89 5.15
CA THR A 371 18.61 -12.69 5.99
C THR A 371 17.54 -12.93 7.05
N VAL A 372 16.59 -13.84 6.79
CA VAL A 372 15.58 -14.25 7.78
C VAL A 372 16.27 -14.92 8.96
N ILE A 373 17.16 -15.88 8.68
CA ILE A 373 17.95 -16.61 9.68
C ILE A 373 18.84 -15.64 10.45
N SER A 374 19.59 -14.77 9.76
CA SER A 374 20.52 -13.85 10.42
C SER A 374 19.80 -12.94 11.42
N ARG A 375 18.66 -12.37 11.05
CA ARG A 375 17.87 -11.50 11.94
C ARG A 375 17.34 -12.23 13.17
N VAL A 376 16.92 -13.49 13.02
CA VAL A 376 16.45 -14.31 14.14
C VAL A 376 17.62 -14.66 15.06
N LEU A 377 18.76 -15.09 14.50
CA LEU A 377 19.97 -15.38 15.27
C LEU A 377 20.51 -14.14 16.00
N ASP A 378 20.49 -12.97 15.39
CA ASP A 378 20.93 -11.72 16.02
C ASP A 378 20.07 -11.34 17.24
N GLY A 379 18.79 -11.70 17.23
CA GLY A 379 17.91 -11.61 18.40
C GLY A 379 18.31 -12.62 19.46
N LEU A 380 18.37 -13.91 19.09
CA LEU A 380 18.61 -14.99 20.03
C LEU A 380 20.00 -14.95 20.68
N ARG A 381 21.04 -14.53 19.96
CA ARG A 381 22.42 -14.42 20.48
C ARG A 381 22.59 -13.38 21.60
N LYS A 382 21.58 -12.53 21.82
CA LYS A 382 21.57 -11.60 22.97
C LYS A 382 21.22 -12.31 24.29
N GLU A 383 20.56 -13.46 24.20
CA GLU A 383 19.95 -14.15 25.34
C GLU A 383 20.46 -15.59 25.49
N PHE A 384 20.93 -16.21 24.41
CA PHE A 384 21.39 -17.59 24.35
C PHE A 384 22.82 -17.68 23.82
N ASN A 385 23.62 -18.57 24.41
CA ASN A 385 24.97 -18.88 23.94
C ASN A 385 24.92 -19.88 22.78
N ILE A 386 24.63 -19.36 21.58
CA ILE A 386 24.47 -20.18 20.38
C ILE A 386 25.82 -20.49 19.73
N THR A 387 26.13 -21.77 19.59
CA THR A 387 27.24 -22.26 18.75
C THR A 387 26.70 -22.81 17.43
N ALA A 388 27.41 -22.53 16.33
CA ALA A 388 27.15 -23.19 15.06
C ALA A 388 27.73 -24.60 15.13
N ASP A 389 26.91 -25.61 14.91
CA ASP A 389 27.31 -27.02 15.02
C ASP A 389 26.44 -27.90 14.12
N PHE A 390 26.94 -29.06 13.74
CA PHE A 390 26.13 -30.10 13.12
C PHE A 390 25.24 -30.74 14.19
N VAL A 391 23.97 -30.93 13.86
CA VAL A 391 22.95 -31.48 14.75
C VAL A 391 22.45 -32.80 14.21
N GLU A 392 22.00 -33.69 15.10
CA GLU A 392 21.42 -34.98 14.71
C GLU A 392 19.93 -34.82 14.40
N ILE A 393 19.61 -33.97 13.42
CA ILE A 393 18.27 -33.77 12.88
C ILE A 393 18.36 -34.05 11.37
N PRO A 394 17.49 -34.89 10.79
CA PRO A 394 17.58 -35.23 9.37
C PRO A 394 17.45 -34.01 8.46
N ASP A 395 18.32 -33.91 7.46
CA ASP A 395 18.25 -32.84 6.45
C ASP A 395 16.97 -32.95 5.62
N VAL A 396 16.36 -31.79 5.32
CA VAL A 396 15.24 -31.67 4.39
C VAL A 396 15.44 -30.46 3.46
N PRO A 397 14.86 -30.47 2.24
CA PRO A 397 15.06 -29.38 1.29
C PRO A 397 14.55 -28.05 1.82
N ALA A 398 15.42 -27.05 1.93
CA ALA A 398 15.06 -25.68 2.35
C ALA A 398 15.79 -24.65 1.49
N ALA A 399 15.21 -23.44 1.35
CA ALA A 399 15.82 -22.36 0.58
C ALA A 399 17.07 -21.78 1.27
N ALA A 400 17.06 -21.78 2.60
CA ALA A 400 18.23 -21.55 3.44
C ALA A 400 18.06 -22.34 4.74
N TRP A 401 19.17 -22.65 5.39
CA TRP A 401 19.15 -23.37 6.67
C TRP A 401 20.29 -22.95 7.58
N TYR A 402 20.11 -23.20 8.87
CA TYR A 402 21.14 -23.05 9.89
C TYR A 402 20.92 -24.09 10.98
N SER A 403 21.98 -24.75 11.41
CA SER A 403 21.97 -25.64 12.56
C SER A 403 22.83 -25.07 13.69
N GLY A 404 22.43 -25.32 14.92
CA GLY A 404 23.20 -24.89 16.08
C GLY A 404 22.79 -25.60 17.36
N ARG A 405 23.56 -25.30 18.41
CA ARG A 405 23.31 -25.77 19.77
C ARG A 405 23.24 -24.59 20.73
N THR A 406 22.42 -24.75 21.76
CA THR A 406 22.43 -23.90 22.95
C THR A 406 22.10 -24.78 24.15
N ASP A 407 22.94 -24.74 25.18
CA ASP A 407 22.81 -25.58 26.38
C ASP A 407 22.68 -27.08 26.02
N ASP A 408 21.56 -27.72 26.40
CA ASP A 408 21.23 -29.11 26.10
C ASP A 408 20.28 -29.27 24.88
N VAL A 409 20.14 -28.22 24.07
CA VAL A 409 19.22 -28.15 22.93
C VAL A 409 19.98 -28.11 21.60
N GLU A 410 19.57 -28.99 20.68
CA GLU A 410 19.95 -28.94 19.28
C GLU A 410 18.81 -28.32 18.47
N PHE A 411 19.13 -27.45 17.51
CA PHE A 411 18.09 -26.84 16.68
C PHE A 411 18.51 -26.66 15.23
N MET A 412 17.51 -26.63 14.35
CA MET A 412 17.61 -26.18 12.97
C MET A 412 16.59 -25.09 12.69
N PHE A 413 17.04 -24.10 11.93
CA PHE A 413 16.21 -23.11 11.26
C PHE A 413 16.20 -23.42 9.77
N LEU A 414 15.02 -23.58 9.20
CA LEU A 414 14.82 -23.92 7.79
C LEU A 414 13.87 -22.91 7.18
N VAL A 415 14.27 -22.27 6.08
CA VAL A 415 13.48 -21.21 5.44
C VAL A 415 12.78 -21.75 4.20
N TYR A 416 11.47 -21.50 4.14
CA TYR A 416 10.59 -21.93 3.06
C TYR A 416 9.89 -20.73 2.40
N PRO A 417 9.71 -20.76 1.08
CA PRO A 417 9.03 -19.69 0.36
C PRO A 417 7.53 -19.65 0.63
N ASN A 418 6.90 -20.78 0.97
CA ASN A 418 5.47 -20.87 1.24
C ASN A 418 5.12 -22.09 2.11
N ALA A 419 3.88 -22.12 2.61
CA ALA A 419 3.38 -23.18 3.48
C ALA A 419 3.36 -24.55 2.80
N THR A 420 3.12 -24.61 1.48
CA THR A 420 3.13 -25.87 0.73
C THR A 420 4.53 -26.51 0.70
N ALA A 421 5.57 -25.70 0.47
CA ALA A 421 6.96 -26.14 0.50
C ALA A 421 7.35 -26.64 1.90
N TYR A 422 6.94 -25.90 2.94
CA TYR A 422 7.13 -26.34 4.33
C TYR A 422 6.42 -27.67 4.61
N LEU A 423 5.14 -27.81 4.27
CA LEU A 423 4.38 -29.03 4.56
C LEU A 423 4.98 -30.25 3.85
N LYS A 424 5.45 -30.09 2.61
CA LYS A 424 6.16 -31.15 1.89
C LYS A 424 7.45 -31.56 2.60
N ALA A 425 8.24 -30.59 3.06
CA ALA A 425 9.47 -30.86 3.81
C ALA A 425 9.19 -31.45 5.20
N LEU A 426 8.09 -31.05 5.84
CA LEU A 426 7.63 -31.62 7.10
C LEU A 426 7.19 -33.08 6.94
N ASP A 427 6.53 -33.42 5.83
CA ASP A 427 6.22 -34.81 5.46
C ASP A 427 7.49 -35.63 5.24
N GLU A 428 8.46 -35.10 4.49
CA GLU A 428 9.76 -35.76 4.28
C GLU A 428 10.54 -35.94 5.61
N LEU A 429 10.56 -34.92 6.47
CA LEU A 429 11.16 -35.01 7.81
C LEU A 429 10.47 -36.10 8.64
N THR A 430 9.15 -36.20 8.54
CA THR A 430 8.35 -37.20 9.24
C THR A 430 8.71 -38.61 8.78
N GLU A 431 8.76 -38.84 7.46
CA GLU A 431 9.15 -40.14 6.91
C GLU A 431 10.56 -40.56 7.38
N LYS A 432 11.52 -39.62 7.36
CA LYS A 432 12.90 -39.86 7.84
C LYS A 432 12.95 -40.18 9.33
N LEU A 433 12.27 -39.40 10.17
CA LEU A 433 12.23 -39.62 11.61
C LEU A 433 11.57 -40.96 11.97
N LEU A 434 10.46 -41.31 11.31
CA LEU A 434 9.81 -42.60 11.52
C LEU A 434 10.71 -43.78 11.12
N ALA A 435 11.47 -43.65 10.02
CA ALA A 435 12.44 -44.66 9.59
C ALA A 435 13.61 -44.84 10.58
N GLU A 436 13.94 -43.78 11.33
CA GLU A 436 14.96 -43.78 12.39
C GLU A 436 14.41 -44.16 13.78
N GLY A 437 13.17 -44.66 13.86
CA GLY A 437 12.56 -45.16 15.09
C GLY A 437 12.02 -44.08 16.03
N TRP A 438 11.80 -42.85 15.55
CA TRP A 438 11.03 -41.86 16.30
C TRP A 438 9.54 -42.16 16.25
N GLU A 439 8.84 -41.91 17.34
CA GLU A 439 7.38 -42.04 17.43
C GLU A 439 6.72 -40.66 17.43
N ARG A 440 5.68 -40.47 16.62
CA ARG A 440 4.89 -39.24 16.62
C ARG A 440 4.01 -39.18 17.86
N THR A 441 4.03 -38.06 18.59
CA THR A 441 3.33 -37.88 19.88
C THR A 441 2.25 -36.82 19.86
N ASP A 442 2.16 -36.01 18.81
CA ASP A 442 1.06 -35.05 18.63
C ASP A 442 -0.23 -35.71 18.12
N ASP A 443 -1.36 -35.06 18.37
CA ASP A 443 -2.70 -35.54 17.98
C ASP A 443 -3.10 -35.14 16.54
N GLY A 444 -2.19 -34.51 15.79
CA GLY A 444 -2.39 -34.07 14.42
C GLY A 444 -3.37 -32.91 14.24
N ARG A 445 -3.83 -32.25 15.32
CA ARG A 445 -4.77 -31.11 15.20
C ARG A 445 -4.13 -29.86 14.61
N GLU A 446 -2.85 -29.64 14.89
CA GLU A 446 -2.07 -28.53 14.35
C GLU A 446 -1.26 -29.03 13.14
N PRO A 447 -1.73 -28.82 11.89
CA PRO A 447 -1.04 -29.34 10.70
C PRO A 447 0.36 -28.75 10.49
N TYR A 448 0.66 -27.61 11.13
CA TYR A 448 1.93 -26.90 10.98
C TYR A 448 2.95 -27.20 12.08
N ALA A 449 2.60 -28.08 13.01
CA ALA A 449 3.47 -28.56 14.08
C ALA A 449 3.50 -30.08 14.10
N ARG A 450 4.66 -30.68 14.38
CA ARG A 450 4.76 -32.11 14.68
C ARG A 450 5.71 -32.32 15.84
N THR A 451 5.36 -33.24 16.71
CA THR A 451 6.19 -33.60 17.86
C THR A 451 6.47 -35.10 17.80
N PHE A 452 7.73 -35.44 18.03
CA PHE A 452 8.25 -36.79 18.00
C PHE A 452 9.00 -37.08 19.30
N ALA A 453 9.09 -38.36 19.65
CA ALA A 453 9.91 -38.80 20.76
C ALA A 453 10.65 -40.10 20.41
N ARG A 454 11.90 -40.21 20.87
CA ARG A 454 12.73 -41.42 20.77
C ARG A 454 13.61 -41.48 22.00
N ASP A 455 13.67 -42.63 22.66
CA ASP A 455 14.42 -42.82 23.91
C ASP A 455 14.11 -41.73 24.96
N SER A 456 15.13 -41.01 25.41
CA SER A 456 15.03 -39.87 26.34
C SER A 456 14.82 -38.53 25.65
N ASP A 457 14.65 -38.47 24.34
CA ASP A 457 14.61 -37.23 23.57
C ASP A 457 13.21 -36.90 23.04
N THR A 458 13.03 -35.61 22.76
CA THR A 458 11.87 -35.05 22.07
C THR A 458 12.35 -34.18 20.92
N LEU A 459 11.64 -34.22 19.80
CA LEU A 459 11.87 -33.35 18.66
C LEU A 459 10.56 -32.67 18.29
N THR A 460 10.56 -31.35 18.24
CA THR A 460 9.41 -30.53 17.84
C THR A 460 9.76 -29.74 16.61
N ALA A 461 8.98 -29.91 15.54
CA ALA A 461 9.02 -29.06 14.36
C ALA A 461 7.81 -28.12 14.38
N PHE A 462 8.04 -26.82 14.20
CA PHE A 462 7.01 -25.79 14.15
C PHE A 462 7.38 -24.73 13.11
N VAL A 463 6.41 -24.00 12.55
CA VAL A 463 6.69 -22.97 11.54
C VAL A 463 6.02 -21.65 11.88
N GLN A 464 6.71 -20.55 11.57
CA GLN A 464 6.21 -19.19 11.72
C GLN A 464 6.48 -18.38 10.47
N TYR A 465 5.55 -17.51 10.12
CA TYR A 465 5.80 -16.47 9.14
C TYR A 465 6.72 -15.40 9.73
N ARG A 466 7.87 -15.17 9.10
CA ARG A 466 8.82 -14.11 9.47
C ARG A 466 9.45 -13.52 8.23
N TYR A 467 9.49 -12.19 8.16
CA TYR A 467 10.23 -11.46 7.13
C TYR A 467 9.99 -12.02 5.71
N ASN A 468 8.71 -12.14 5.31
CA ASN A 468 8.28 -12.62 3.99
C ASN A 468 8.48 -14.12 3.72
N HIS A 469 8.86 -14.93 4.72
CA HIS A 469 9.11 -16.37 4.57
C HIS A 469 8.46 -17.18 5.69
N TYR A 470 8.37 -18.49 5.48
CA TYR A 470 8.14 -19.43 6.58
C TYR A 470 9.46 -19.93 7.14
N LEU A 471 9.69 -19.63 8.42
CA LEU A 471 10.80 -20.16 9.19
C LEU A 471 10.31 -21.37 9.96
N ALA A 472 10.74 -22.56 9.57
CA ALA A 472 10.57 -23.74 10.40
C ALA A 472 11.68 -23.78 11.46
N ILE A 473 11.24 -24.03 12.68
CA ILE A 473 12.01 -24.17 13.89
C ILE A 473 11.90 -25.64 14.27
N VAL A 474 12.99 -26.37 14.10
CA VAL A 474 13.10 -27.78 14.50
C VAL A 474 14.00 -27.83 15.71
N ILE A 475 13.49 -28.32 16.84
CA ILE A 475 14.20 -28.34 18.11
C ILE A 475 14.20 -29.77 18.64
N LYS A 476 15.39 -30.31 18.89
CA LYS A 476 15.62 -31.57 19.59
C LYS A 476 16.17 -31.28 20.98
N LYS A 477 15.54 -31.84 22.01
CA LYS A 477 15.98 -31.72 23.40
C LYS A 477 15.67 -32.96 24.23
N PRO A 478 16.43 -33.23 25.31
CA PRO A 478 16.07 -34.25 26.28
C PRO A 478 14.68 -34.01 26.89
N ARG A 479 13.91 -35.07 27.15
CA ARG A 479 12.57 -35.02 27.79
C ARG A 479 12.58 -34.29 29.13
N TYR A 480 13.70 -34.33 29.85
CA TYR A 480 13.88 -33.68 31.15
C TYR A 480 14.46 -32.25 31.04
N SER A 481 14.71 -31.76 29.82
CA SER A 481 15.27 -30.43 29.60
C SER A 481 14.31 -29.34 30.07
N THR A 482 14.81 -28.46 30.93
CA THR A 482 14.12 -27.25 31.38
C THR A 482 14.37 -26.05 30.46
N SER A 483 14.99 -26.25 29.29
CA SER A 483 15.27 -25.16 28.36
C SER A 483 13.97 -24.60 27.77
N ASP A 484 13.81 -23.28 27.91
CA ASP A 484 12.72 -22.49 27.35
C ASP A 484 13.01 -22.01 25.91
N PHE A 485 14.13 -22.44 25.30
CA PHE A 485 14.56 -21.98 23.99
C PHE A 485 13.46 -22.08 22.91
N PHE A 486 12.73 -23.20 22.86
CA PHE A 486 11.60 -23.36 21.93
C PHE A 486 10.53 -22.28 22.13
N TRP A 487 10.08 -22.09 23.37
CA TRP A 487 9.04 -21.12 23.69
C TRP A 487 9.51 -19.68 23.53
N HIS A 488 10.79 -19.42 23.77
CA HIS A 488 11.38 -18.11 23.54
C HIS A 488 11.43 -17.79 22.03
N VAL A 489 11.93 -18.73 21.21
CA VAL A 489 11.97 -18.54 19.76
C VAL A 489 10.56 -18.35 19.23
N VAL A 490 9.62 -19.22 19.59
CA VAL A 490 8.21 -19.11 19.17
C VAL A 490 7.56 -17.81 19.67
N GLY A 491 7.76 -17.45 20.94
CA GLY A 491 7.17 -16.27 21.58
C GLY A 491 7.69 -14.93 21.07
N THR A 492 8.90 -14.90 20.51
CA THR A 492 9.48 -13.73 19.82
C THR A 492 9.19 -13.74 18.30
N GLY A 493 8.34 -14.65 17.83
CA GLY A 493 8.08 -14.88 16.43
C GLY A 493 6.84 -14.24 15.82
N GLY A 494 6.72 -14.41 14.51
CA GLY A 494 5.54 -13.96 13.75
C GLY A 494 4.45 -15.02 13.69
N ALA A 495 3.35 -14.70 12.99
CA ALA A 495 2.15 -15.53 12.97
C ALA A 495 2.38 -16.92 12.36
N SER A 496 1.82 -17.96 12.97
CA SER A 496 1.72 -19.28 12.37
C SER A 496 0.71 -19.28 11.20
N PRO A 497 0.83 -20.18 10.21
CA PRO A 497 -0.18 -20.28 9.16
C PRO A 497 -1.58 -20.61 9.71
N GLY A 498 -1.66 -21.35 10.83
CA GLY A 498 -2.89 -21.60 11.56
C GLY A 498 -3.53 -20.32 12.12
N GLU A 499 -2.72 -19.39 12.66
CA GLU A 499 -3.19 -18.07 13.12
C GLU A 499 -3.61 -17.15 11.98
N LEU A 500 -2.93 -17.21 10.83
CA LEU A 500 -3.35 -16.49 9.62
C LEU A 500 -4.75 -16.93 9.14
N LEU A 501 -5.13 -18.18 9.41
CA LEU A 501 -6.41 -18.79 9.03
C LEU A 501 -7.48 -18.77 10.12
N SER A 502 -7.08 -18.73 11.39
CA SER A 502 -8.00 -18.55 12.53
C SER A 502 -8.55 -17.12 12.58
N PHE A 503 -7.99 -16.25 11.74
CA PHE A 503 -8.57 -15.00 11.31
C PHE A 503 -9.97 -15.19 10.70
N GLY A 504 -10.98 -15.01 11.56
CA GLY A 504 -12.37 -14.70 11.21
C GLY A 504 -13.01 -15.60 10.18
N LYS A 505 -13.58 -16.74 10.59
CA LYS A 505 -14.51 -17.61 9.82
C LYS A 505 -14.07 -18.09 8.42
N LEU A 506 -13.04 -17.53 7.78
CA LEU A 506 -12.59 -17.80 6.42
C LEU A 506 -12.26 -19.27 6.19
N ARG A 507 -11.62 -19.93 7.17
CA ARG A 507 -11.36 -21.38 7.13
C ARG A 507 -12.64 -22.21 7.14
N ASN A 508 -13.68 -21.77 7.84
CA ASN A 508 -14.98 -22.44 7.87
C ASN A 508 -15.85 -22.07 6.66
N ASP A 509 -15.61 -20.90 6.07
CA ASP A 509 -16.38 -20.38 4.96
C ASP A 509 -15.95 -21.02 3.63
N VAL A 510 -14.70 -21.48 3.49
CA VAL A 510 -14.20 -22.09 2.25
C VAL A 510 -14.01 -23.61 2.41
N ARG A 511 -14.85 -24.40 1.74
CA ARG A 511 -14.74 -25.87 1.69
C ARG A 511 -13.68 -26.31 0.69
N PRO A 512 -12.58 -26.98 1.11
CA PRO A 512 -11.43 -27.24 0.25
C PRO A 512 -11.78 -27.93 -1.08
N TRP A 513 -11.43 -27.29 -2.19
CA TRP A 513 -11.57 -27.85 -3.53
C TRP A 513 -10.68 -27.09 -4.52
N ASN A 514 -9.83 -27.79 -5.26
CA ASN A 514 -8.92 -27.21 -6.27
C ASN A 514 -9.66 -27.06 -7.62
N TRP A 515 -10.31 -25.91 -7.81
CA TRP A 515 -11.09 -25.56 -9.01
C TRP A 515 -10.27 -24.73 -10.02
N THR A 516 -9.29 -23.96 -9.55
CA THR A 516 -8.43 -23.08 -10.34
C THR A 516 -7.56 -23.84 -11.32
N GLU A 517 -7.04 -25.00 -10.93
CA GLU A 517 -6.32 -25.90 -11.83
C GLU A 517 -7.18 -26.35 -13.02
N LYS A 518 -8.48 -26.61 -12.80
CA LYS A 518 -9.41 -27.05 -13.86
C LYS A 518 -9.73 -25.96 -14.88
N VAL A 519 -9.66 -24.69 -14.47
CA VAL A 519 -9.94 -23.54 -15.32
C VAL A 519 -8.67 -22.85 -15.84
N GLY A 520 -7.50 -23.43 -15.56
CA GLY A 520 -6.20 -22.91 -16.01
C GLY A 520 -5.71 -21.66 -15.27
N LEU A 521 -6.27 -21.33 -14.10
CA LEU A 521 -5.85 -20.20 -13.28
C LEU A 521 -4.76 -20.65 -12.30
N ARG A 522 -3.55 -20.09 -12.42
CA ARG A 522 -2.39 -20.48 -11.58
C ARG A 522 -1.78 -19.25 -10.90
N PHE A 523 -1.34 -19.42 -9.67
CA PHE A 523 -0.73 -18.36 -8.87
C PHE A 523 0.63 -18.79 -8.36
N GLU A 524 1.61 -17.89 -8.35
CA GLU A 524 2.92 -18.10 -7.74
C GLU A 524 3.25 -16.95 -6.77
N GLY A 525 4.27 -17.13 -5.94
CA GLY A 525 4.78 -16.10 -5.03
C GLY A 525 3.94 -15.85 -3.76
N TYR A 526 2.83 -16.57 -3.58
CA TYR A 526 2.05 -16.54 -2.35
C TYR A 526 2.78 -17.32 -1.24
N ILE A 527 2.61 -16.88 0.00
CA ILE A 527 3.07 -17.62 1.19
C ILE A 527 2.04 -18.66 1.60
N TYR A 528 0.75 -18.35 1.46
CA TYR A 528 -0.32 -19.26 1.84
C TYR A 528 -1.48 -19.18 0.84
N LYS A 529 -2.14 -20.32 0.60
CA LYS A 529 -3.28 -20.46 -0.32
C LYS A 529 -4.39 -21.28 0.32
N LEU A 530 -5.62 -20.79 0.23
CA LEU A 530 -6.86 -21.51 0.54
C LEU A 530 -7.80 -21.43 -0.65
N GLU A 531 -8.40 -22.54 -1.03
CA GLU A 531 -9.24 -22.62 -2.22
C GLU A 531 -10.40 -23.58 -2.01
N GLY A 532 -11.58 -23.23 -2.52
CA GLY A 532 -12.76 -24.06 -2.35
C GLY A 532 -14.08 -23.42 -2.74
N ASN A 533 -15.16 -23.90 -2.16
CA ASN A 533 -16.49 -23.27 -2.26
C ASN A 533 -16.75 -22.40 -1.04
N ALA A 534 -17.18 -21.16 -1.25
CA ALA A 534 -17.64 -20.25 -0.20
C ALA A 534 -19.10 -20.56 0.19
N SER A 535 -20.02 -19.64 -0.12
CA SER A 535 -21.48 -19.85 0.05
C SER A 535 -22.14 -20.31 -1.25
N GLY A 536 -22.94 -21.37 -1.17
CA GLY A 536 -23.59 -21.98 -2.34
C GLY A 536 -22.58 -22.57 -3.32
N ASP A 537 -22.74 -22.27 -4.61
CA ASP A 537 -21.83 -22.70 -5.70
C ASP A 537 -20.74 -21.66 -6.02
N THR A 538 -20.57 -20.64 -5.16
CA THR A 538 -19.53 -19.62 -5.35
C THR A 538 -18.17 -20.23 -5.09
N LYS A 539 -17.31 -20.24 -6.10
CA LYS A 539 -15.91 -20.67 -5.98
C LYS A 539 -15.10 -19.55 -5.35
N ALA A 540 -14.17 -19.88 -4.47
CA ALA A 540 -13.34 -18.95 -3.74
C ALA A 540 -11.86 -19.35 -3.76
N MET A 541 -11.01 -18.33 -3.73
CA MET A 541 -9.57 -18.43 -3.58
C MET A 541 -9.12 -17.30 -2.63
N VAL A 542 -8.28 -17.63 -1.67
CA VAL A 542 -7.64 -16.67 -0.76
C VAL A 542 -6.14 -16.91 -0.80
N LEU A 543 -5.40 -15.89 -1.15
CA LEU A 543 -3.94 -15.91 -1.26
C LEU A 543 -3.35 -14.88 -0.32
N PHE A 544 -2.34 -15.29 0.43
CA PHE A 544 -1.55 -14.39 1.26
C PHE A 544 -0.23 -14.16 0.54
N TYR A 545 0.12 -12.90 0.37
CA TYR A 545 1.33 -12.46 -0.28
C TYR A 545 2.19 -11.64 0.70
N PRO A 546 3.53 -11.75 0.60
CA PRO A 546 4.40 -10.82 1.29
C PRO A 546 4.16 -9.37 0.87
N ALA A 547 4.44 -8.43 1.77
CA ALA A 547 4.15 -6.99 1.65
C ALA A 547 4.13 -6.45 0.20
N ARG A 548 2.97 -5.94 -0.24
CA ARG A 548 2.73 -5.28 -1.55
C ARG A 548 2.83 -6.18 -2.79
N LEU A 549 3.20 -7.45 -2.67
CA LEU A 549 3.29 -8.35 -3.82
C LEU A 549 1.92 -8.85 -4.28
N GLY A 550 0.94 -8.92 -3.39
CA GLY A 550 -0.43 -9.28 -3.76
C GLY A 550 -1.08 -8.21 -4.65
N MET A 551 -0.69 -6.95 -4.45
CA MET A 551 -1.10 -5.83 -5.30
C MET A 551 -0.67 -6.00 -6.77
N GLU A 552 0.52 -6.54 -7.04
CA GLU A 552 1.00 -6.80 -8.41
C GLU A 552 0.13 -7.86 -9.10
N VAL A 553 -0.17 -8.94 -8.37
CA VAL A 553 -1.06 -10.01 -8.83
C VAL A 553 -2.49 -9.49 -9.05
N TYR A 554 -2.96 -8.59 -8.20
CA TYR A 554 -4.25 -7.90 -8.37
C TYR A 554 -4.28 -7.11 -9.69
N PHE A 555 -3.26 -6.30 -10.00
CA PHE A 555 -3.20 -5.56 -11.27
C PHE A 555 -3.16 -6.50 -12.48
N GLN A 556 -2.42 -7.61 -12.41
CA GLN A 556 -2.40 -8.63 -13.47
C GLN A 556 -3.79 -9.25 -13.69
N LEU A 557 -4.49 -9.61 -12.61
CA LEU A 557 -5.85 -10.15 -12.69
C LEU A 557 -6.81 -9.14 -13.29
N LYS A 558 -6.81 -7.89 -12.79
CA LYS A 558 -7.64 -6.81 -13.33
C LYS A 558 -7.41 -6.62 -14.83
N LYS A 559 -6.14 -6.58 -15.28
CA LYS A 559 -5.79 -6.52 -16.71
C LYS A 559 -6.36 -7.71 -17.48
N ALA A 560 -6.14 -8.93 -17.00
CA ALA A 560 -6.61 -10.14 -17.67
C ALA A 560 -8.14 -10.20 -17.77
N PHE A 561 -8.88 -9.76 -16.75
CA PHE A 561 -10.33 -9.69 -16.80
C PHE A 561 -10.81 -8.67 -17.84
N LEU A 562 -10.29 -7.44 -17.80
CA LEU A 562 -10.66 -6.39 -18.75
C LEU A 562 -10.35 -6.79 -20.20
N GLU A 563 -9.12 -7.24 -20.48
CA GLU A 563 -8.70 -7.61 -21.84
C GLU A 563 -9.41 -8.86 -22.39
N THR A 564 -9.96 -9.72 -21.51
CA THR A 564 -10.80 -10.85 -21.94
C THR A 564 -12.28 -10.49 -22.03
N GLY A 565 -12.65 -9.22 -21.94
CA GLY A 565 -14.00 -8.71 -22.17
C GLY A 565 -14.93 -8.84 -20.97
N TRP A 566 -14.39 -8.86 -19.75
CA TRP A 566 -15.17 -8.58 -18.55
C TRP A 566 -15.29 -7.08 -18.35
N ALA A 567 -16.40 -6.64 -17.75
CA ALA A 567 -16.60 -5.22 -17.43
C ALA A 567 -16.91 -5.05 -15.95
N GLU A 568 -16.34 -4.03 -15.34
CA GLU A 568 -16.71 -3.60 -14.00
C GLU A 568 -17.89 -2.63 -14.08
N ARG A 569 -18.99 -3.00 -13.42
CA ARG A 569 -20.29 -2.30 -13.55
C ARG A 569 -21.02 -2.12 -12.23
N ASP A 570 -20.52 -2.71 -11.16
CA ASP A 570 -21.17 -2.73 -9.86
C ASP A 570 -20.09 -2.77 -8.78
N TYR A 571 -20.48 -2.44 -7.55
CA TYR A 571 -19.58 -2.34 -6.42
C TYR A 571 -20.09 -3.20 -5.25
N VAL A 572 -19.16 -3.80 -4.51
CA VAL A 572 -19.46 -4.44 -3.23
C VAL A 572 -19.04 -3.49 -2.13
N GLY A 573 -20.02 -2.75 -1.60
CA GLY A 573 -19.82 -1.87 -0.46
C GLY A 573 -19.40 -2.66 0.78
N LEU A 574 -18.11 -2.58 1.09
CA LEU A 574 -17.48 -3.12 2.29
C LEU A 574 -16.93 -1.98 3.16
N PRO A 575 -16.91 -2.14 4.49
CA PRO A 575 -16.12 -1.29 5.37
C PRO A 575 -14.66 -1.17 4.90
N SER A 576 -14.03 -0.01 5.13
CA SER A 576 -12.61 0.21 4.79
C SER A 576 -11.66 -0.66 5.64
N HIS A 577 -12.14 -1.12 6.79
CA HIS A 577 -11.41 -1.97 7.72
C HIS A 577 -12.37 -2.78 8.60
N ASP A 578 -11.85 -3.88 9.14
CA ASP A 578 -12.37 -4.49 10.36
C ASP A 578 -11.31 -4.34 11.48
N GLU A 579 -11.44 -5.09 12.58
CA GLU A 579 -10.50 -5.04 13.70
C GLU A 579 -9.04 -5.30 13.31
N ARG A 580 -8.78 -5.94 12.17
CA ARG A 580 -7.46 -6.51 11.89
C ARG A 580 -6.99 -6.40 10.42
N ARG A 581 -7.87 -6.30 9.43
CA ARG A 581 -7.51 -6.06 8.01
C ARG A 581 -8.04 -4.72 7.50
N HIS A 582 -7.39 -4.21 6.46
CA HIS A 582 -7.78 -2.98 5.78
C HIS A 582 -7.96 -3.21 4.29
N LEU A 583 -9.16 -2.95 3.78
CA LEU A 583 -9.50 -3.08 2.36
C LEU A 583 -8.64 -2.12 1.56
N VAL A 584 -7.83 -2.57 0.62
CA VAL A 584 -7.07 -1.67 -0.27
C VAL A 584 -7.98 -1.24 -1.42
N THR A 585 -8.52 -2.22 -2.14
CA THR A 585 -9.52 -2.03 -3.20
C THR A 585 -10.24 -3.35 -3.46
N ASN A 586 -11.40 -3.27 -4.11
CA ASN A 586 -12.09 -4.42 -4.67
C ASN A 586 -12.75 -4.07 -6.00
N ASP A 587 -12.92 -5.07 -6.86
CA ASP A 587 -13.59 -4.93 -8.15
C ASP A 587 -14.59 -6.06 -8.33
N LEU A 588 -15.73 -5.75 -8.96
CA LEU A 588 -16.75 -6.72 -9.33
C LEU A 588 -16.96 -6.69 -10.84
N PHE A 589 -16.36 -7.68 -11.51
CA PHE A 589 -16.46 -7.88 -12.94
C PHE A 589 -17.67 -8.74 -13.30
N GLU A 590 -18.32 -8.41 -14.42
CA GLU A 590 -19.46 -9.16 -14.95
C GLU A 590 -19.25 -9.57 -16.40
N LYS A 591 -19.65 -10.82 -16.71
CA LYS A 591 -19.64 -11.36 -18.07
C LYS A 591 -20.60 -12.55 -18.19
N ASN A 592 -21.46 -12.56 -19.21
CA ASN A 592 -22.34 -13.69 -19.55
C ASN A 592 -23.15 -14.24 -18.36
N GLY A 593 -23.70 -13.38 -17.50
CA GLY A 593 -24.48 -13.78 -16.32
C GLY A 593 -23.65 -14.33 -15.16
N LYS A 594 -22.32 -14.32 -15.27
CA LYS A 594 -21.37 -14.64 -14.20
C LYS A 594 -20.74 -13.36 -13.65
N ALA A 595 -20.23 -13.46 -12.43
CA ALA A 595 -19.48 -12.43 -11.76
C ALA A 595 -18.15 -12.96 -11.25
N VAL A 596 -17.14 -12.09 -11.26
CA VAL A 596 -15.88 -12.27 -10.55
C VAL A 596 -15.71 -11.10 -9.60
N TYR A 597 -15.44 -11.40 -8.34
CA TYR A 597 -15.02 -10.42 -7.37
C TYR A 597 -13.54 -10.63 -7.08
N ILE A 598 -12.74 -9.57 -7.17
CA ILE A 598 -11.37 -9.56 -6.65
C ILE A 598 -11.25 -8.50 -5.56
N GLU A 599 -10.54 -8.85 -4.50
CA GLU A 599 -10.26 -7.96 -3.38
C GLU A 599 -8.79 -8.07 -3.03
N ILE A 600 -8.19 -6.93 -2.71
CA ILE A 600 -6.89 -6.87 -2.07
C ILE A 600 -7.05 -6.11 -0.75
N SER A 601 -6.56 -6.70 0.33
CA SER A 601 -6.55 -6.10 1.66
C SER A 601 -5.17 -6.25 2.31
N THR A 602 -4.87 -5.43 3.31
CA THR A 602 -3.62 -5.54 4.09
C THR A 602 -3.92 -6.11 5.47
N TYR A 603 -3.13 -7.09 5.90
CA TYR A 603 -3.14 -7.68 7.23
C TYR A 603 -1.73 -7.66 7.82
N GLY A 604 -1.48 -6.80 8.81
CA GLY A 604 -0.13 -6.55 9.30
C GLY A 604 0.79 -6.06 8.18
N ASP A 605 1.81 -6.84 7.86
CA ASP A 605 2.77 -6.62 6.77
C ASP A 605 2.46 -7.47 5.52
N MET A 606 1.34 -8.19 5.47
CA MET A 606 0.93 -9.03 4.33
C MET A 606 -0.18 -8.38 3.51
N ASP A 607 -0.22 -8.78 2.24
CA ASP A 607 -1.36 -8.57 1.36
C ASP A 607 -2.23 -9.83 1.35
N VAL A 608 -3.55 -9.67 1.42
CA VAL A 608 -4.52 -10.76 1.28
C VAL A 608 -5.35 -10.51 0.04
N LEU A 609 -5.19 -11.39 -0.96
CA LEU A 609 -5.94 -11.36 -2.21
C LEU A 609 -7.07 -12.39 -2.14
N ILE A 610 -8.30 -11.94 -2.32
CA ILE A 610 -9.48 -12.80 -2.41
C ILE A 610 -10.02 -12.75 -3.83
N LEU A 611 -10.30 -13.92 -4.41
CA LEU A 611 -10.99 -14.06 -5.68
C LEU A 611 -12.22 -14.94 -5.51
N LEU A 612 -13.38 -14.45 -5.94
CA LEU A 612 -14.64 -15.18 -5.94
C LEU A 612 -15.20 -15.25 -7.35
N TYR A 613 -15.78 -16.39 -7.71
CA TYR A 613 -16.39 -16.61 -9.02
C TYR A 613 -17.70 -17.38 -8.90
N GLY A 614 -18.74 -16.91 -9.59
CA GLY A 614 -20.07 -17.53 -9.51
C GLY A 614 -21.15 -16.70 -10.20
N ASP A 615 -22.40 -16.89 -9.79
CA ASP A 615 -23.48 -15.97 -10.09
C ASP A 615 -23.34 -14.67 -9.28
N LYS A 616 -23.82 -13.55 -9.83
CA LYS A 616 -23.66 -12.23 -9.20
C LYS A 616 -24.20 -12.18 -7.76
N PRO A 617 -25.42 -12.64 -7.44
CA PRO A 617 -25.92 -12.66 -6.06
C PRO A 617 -25.07 -13.51 -5.11
N GLY A 618 -24.67 -14.72 -5.54
CA GLY A 618 -23.80 -15.61 -4.77
C GLY A 618 -22.44 -14.98 -4.45
N VAL A 619 -21.81 -14.36 -5.45
CA VAL A 619 -20.54 -13.64 -5.30
C VAL A 619 -20.65 -12.47 -4.32
N LYS A 620 -21.67 -11.59 -4.46
CA LYS A 620 -21.85 -10.45 -3.53
C LYS A 620 -22.14 -10.92 -2.10
N THR A 621 -22.87 -12.02 -1.94
CA THR A 621 -23.16 -12.61 -0.62
C THR A 621 -21.90 -13.17 0.01
N SER A 622 -21.12 -13.93 -0.77
CA SER A 622 -19.85 -14.52 -0.32
C SER A 622 -18.82 -13.45 0.03
N ALA A 623 -18.68 -12.38 -0.78
CA ALA A 623 -17.77 -11.27 -0.49
C ALA A 623 -18.10 -10.60 0.86
N ARG A 624 -19.38 -10.33 1.13
CA ARG A 624 -19.82 -9.75 2.41
C ARG A 624 -19.66 -10.72 3.58
N ALA A 625 -19.85 -12.01 3.34
CA ALA A 625 -19.66 -13.04 4.37
C ALA A 625 -18.17 -13.15 4.75
N MET A 626 -17.28 -13.24 3.76
CA MET A 626 -15.83 -13.30 3.97
C MET A 626 -15.25 -12.01 4.54
N TRP A 627 -15.96 -10.87 4.42
CA TRP A 627 -15.60 -9.62 5.09
C TRP A 627 -15.93 -9.60 6.60
N ARG A 628 -16.87 -10.42 7.07
CA ARG A 628 -17.36 -10.44 8.47
C ARG A 628 -16.73 -11.56 9.30
#